data_AF-A0A090WV03-F1
#
_entry.id   AF-A0A090WV03-F1
#
_cell.length_a   1.000
_cell.length_b   1.000
_cell.length_c   1.000
_cell.angle_alpha   90.00
_cell.angle_beta   90.00
_cell.angle_gamma   90.00
#
_symmetry.space_group_name_H-M   'P 1'
#
loop_
_entity.id
_entity.type
_entity.pdbx_description
1 polymer ?
#
loop_
_entity_poly.entity_id
_entity_poly.type
_entity_poly.pdbx_seq_one_letter_code
_entity_poly.pdbx_strand_id
1 'polypeptide(L)'
;MFKYPKAGEANSNVSLHVYNLKTTKTAKVNLGEKIEYIARIEWTKNAYVLSAQVLNRHQNKLDLLAYNAAENKTSVLLSEEDKAYVDVTDNLTFLKDNSFIWTSEKDGYNHIYHYSKDGKLINQITKGAWEVTNYYGFNEKAKTIFYQSVENGSINRDVYSIKLNGRSKTRLTQDEGTNGLILVPIFHIL
;
A
#
# COMPACT_ATOMS: atom_id res chain seq x y z
N MET A 1 20.75 2.11 28.47
CA MET A 1 19.67 1.14 28.66
C MET A 1 18.96 0.97 27.32
N PHE A 2 18.95 -0.24 26.76
CA PHE A 2 18.37 -0.52 25.45
C PHE A 2 16.85 -0.75 25.62
N LYS A 3 16.01 -0.05 24.85
CA LYS A 3 14.56 -0.26 24.89
C LYS A 3 14.21 -1.45 24.00
N TYR A 4 13.86 -2.57 24.62
CA TYR A 4 13.53 -3.81 23.94
C TYR A 4 12.23 -4.38 24.52
N PRO A 5 11.07 -4.02 23.96
CA PRO A 5 9.79 -4.55 24.42
C PRO A 5 9.71 -6.03 24.06
N LYS A 6 9.73 -6.90 25.07
CA LYS A 6 9.56 -8.34 24.84
C LYS A 6 8.11 -8.64 24.47
N ALA A 7 7.88 -9.78 23.83
CA ALA A 7 6.53 -10.24 23.54
C ALA A 7 5.66 -10.24 24.83
N GLY A 8 4.51 -9.59 24.76
CA GLY A 8 3.61 -9.41 25.91
C GLY A 8 3.83 -8.12 26.71
N GLU A 9 4.99 -7.48 26.62
CA GLU A 9 5.25 -6.20 27.30
C GLU A 9 4.59 -5.02 26.55
N ALA A 10 4.52 -3.87 27.21
CA ALA A 10 3.98 -2.67 26.57
C ALA A 10 4.93 -2.15 25.48
N ASN A 11 4.40 -1.91 24.28
CA ASN A 11 5.12 -1.17 23.25
C ASN A 11 5.21 0.31 23.62
N SER A 12 6.00 1.04 22.83
CA SER A 12 6.04 2.50 22.93
C SER A 12 4.68 3.10 22.57
N ASN A 13 4.24 4.10 23.34
CA ASN A 13 3.09 4.90 22.96
C ASN A 13 3.47 5.81 21.79
N VAL A 14 2.80 5.65 20.66
CA VAL A 14 3.09 6.37 19.42
C VAL A 14 2.01 7.39 19.09
N SER A 15 2.41 8.50 18.47
CA SER A 15 1.47 9.49 17.95
C SER A 15 2.05 10.13 16.69
N LEU A 16 1.17 10.50 15.76
CA LEU A 16 1.53 11.18 14.52
C LEU A 16 1.15 12.65 14.62
N HIS A 17 2.05 13.53 14.20
CA HIS A 17 1.86 14.98 14.23
C HIS A 17 2.29 15.59 12.90
N VAL A 18 1.57 16.61 12.44
CA VAL A 18 1.92 17.41 11.27
C VAL A 18 2.30 18.81 11.75
N TYR A 19 3.52 19.25 11.39
CA TYR A 19 4.03 20.57 11.72
C TYR A 19 3.93 21.49 10.51
N ASN A 20 3.29 22.65 10.66
CA ASN A 20 3.19 23.65 9.62
C ASN A 20 4.29 24.70 9.77
N LEU A 21 5.22 24.76 8.81
CA LEU A 21 6.37 25.67 8.85
C LEU A 21 5.98 27.16 8.81
N LYS A 22 4.88 27.51 8.13
CA LYS A 22 4.44 28.91 7.98
C LYS A 22 3.74 29.43 9.24
N THR A 23 2.87 28.61 9.83
CA THR A 23 2.10 29.02 11.02
C THR A 23 2.78 28.62 12.32
N THR A 24 3.84 27.82 12.27
CA THR A 24 4.56 27.24 13.41
C THR A 24 3.66 26.43 14.35
N LYS A 25 2.53 25.91 13.84
CA LYS A 25 1.58 25.10 14.60
C LYS A 25 1.80 23.61 14.34
N THR A 26 1.66 22.82 15.40
CA THR A 26 1.62 21.36 15.35
C THR A 26 0.18 20.89 15.49
N ALA A 27 -0.28 20.04 14.57
CA ALA A 27 -1.56 19.35 14.68
C ALA A 27 -1.32 17.87 14.97
N LYS A 28 -1.98 17.34 15.99
CA LYS A 28 -1.98 15.90 16.28
C LYS A 28 -2.96 15.21 15.34
N VAL A 29 -2.49 14.22 14.60
CA VAL A 29 -3.35 13.39 13.73
C VAL A 29 -4.13 12.43 14.60
N ASN A 30 -5.46 12.40 14.44
CA ASN A 30 -6.28 11.38 15.06
C ASN A 30 -6.10 10.06 14.30
N LEU A 31 -5.49 9.06 14.94
CA LEU A 31 -5.22 7.74 14.36
C LEU A 31 -6.35 6.73 14.61
N GLY A 32 -7.42 7.11 15.32
CA GLY A 32 -8.45 6.19 15.77
C GLY A 32 -8.08 5.49 17.08
N GLU A 33 -8.89 4.50 17.45
CA GLU A 33 -8.73 3.73 18.68
C GLU A 33 -7.98 2.41 18.42
N LYS A 34 -7.35 1.86 19.47
CA LYS A 34 -6.72 0.52 19.45
C LYS A 34 -5.58 0.33 18.43
N ILE A 35 -4.93 1.42 18.04
CA ILE A 35 -3.70 1.40 17.25
C ILE A 35 -2.49 1.13 18.15
N GLU A 36 -1.63 0.21 17.72
CA GLU A 36 -0.35 -0.11 18.36
C GLU A 36 0.83 0.35 17.49
N TYR A 37 0.69 0.30 16.16
CA TYR A 37 1.77 0.57 15.22
C TYR A 37 1.36 1.59 14.15
N ILE A 38 2.30 2.48 13.79
CA ILE A 38 2.25 3.29 12.57
C ILE A 38 3.28 2.70 11.63
N ALA A 39 2.81 1.93 10.65
CA ALA A 39 3.69 1.12 9.81
C ALA A 39 4.33 1.90 8.67
N ARG A 40 3.55 2.78 8.02
CA ARG A 40 3.98 3.63 6.91
C ARG A 40 3.26 4.97 6.97
N ILE A 41 3.94 6.01 6.48
CA ILE A 41 3.36 7.32 6.22
C ILE A 41 3.88 7.82 4.89
N GLU A 42 3.01 8.42 4.09
CA GLU A 42 3.40 9.10 2.85
C GLU A 42 2.37 10.15 2.44
N TRP A 43 2.82 11.21 1.79
CA TRP A 43 1.93 12.21 1.22
C TRP A 43 1.29 11.65 -0.06
N THR A 44 -0.02 11.90 -0.22
CA THR A 44 -0.71 11.57 -1.47
C THR A 44 -0.30 12.55 -2.58
N LYS A 45 -0.88 12.44 -3.79
CA LYS A 45 -0.70 13.47 -4.84
C LYS A 45 -1.44 14.77 -4.52
N ASN A 46 -2.35 14.79 -3.55
CA ASN A 46 -2.85 16.00 -2.94
C ASN A 46 -1.89 16.44 -1.82
N ALA A 47 -1.27 17.60 -2.00
CA ALA A 47 -0.28 18.15 -1.06
C ALA A 47 -0.82 18.42 0.36
N TYR A 48 -2.13 18.42 0.57
CA TYR A 48 -2.76 18.57 1.88
C TYR A 48 -3.15 17.26 2.54
N VAL A 49 -3.03 16.12 1.85
CA VAL A 49 -3.47 14.83 2.39
C VAL A 49 -2.27 13.94 2.67
N LEU A 50 -2.05 13.67 3.95
CA LEU A 50 -1.08 12.70 4.45
C LEU A 50 -1.80 11.36 4.66
N SER A 51 -1.26 10.29 4.10
CA SER A 51 -1.73 8.94 4.39
C SER A 51 -0.92 8.29 5.51
N ALA A 52 -1.56 7.39 6.26
CA ALA A 52 -0.89 6.58 7.28
C ALA A 52 -1.48 5.18 7.31
N GLN A 53 -0.63 4.16 7.29
CA GLN A 53 -1.01 2.77 7.55
C GLN A 53 -0.84 2.49 9.04
N VAL A 54 -1.93 2.14 9.72
CA VAL A 54 -1.93 1.86 11.16
C VAL A 54 -2.43 0.45 11.45
N LEU A 55 -1.85 -0.19 12.46
CA LEU A 55 -2.23 -1.56 12.85
C LEU A 55 -2.57 -1.66 14.32
N ASN A 56 -3.46 -2.62 14.63
CA ASN A 56 -3.69 -3.07 15.98
C ASN A 56 -2.53 -3.95 16.49
N ARG A 57 -2.53 -4.22 17.80
CA ARG A 57 -1.48 -5.01 18.46
C ARG A 57 -1.34 -6.44 17.93
N HIS A 58 -2.46 -7.04 17.50
CA HIS A 58 -2.48 -8.39 16.93
C HIS A 58 -1.99 -8.45 15.47
N GLN A 59 -1.78 -7.29 14.83
CA GLN A 59 -1.37 -7.18 13.43
C GLN A 59 -2.32 -7.91 12.47
N ASN A 60 -3.60 -8.00 12.84
CA ASN A 60 -4.62 -8.67 12.06
C ASN A 60 -5.69 -7.69 11.54
N LYS A 61 -5.52 -6.40 11.82
CA LYS A 61 -6.29 -5.31 11.26
C LYS A 61 -5.38 -4.15 10.91
N LEU A 62 -5.46 -3.68 9.66
CA LEU A 62 -4.76 -2.54 9.13
C LEU A 62 -5.77 -1.53 8.59
N ASP A 63 -5.66 -0.27 9.01
CA ASP A 63 -6.41 0.83 8.42
C ASP A 63 -5.46 1.75 7.64
N LEU A 64 -5.80 2.04 6.38
CA LEU A 64 -5.19 3.11 5.59
C LEU A 64 -5.98 4.40 5.85
N LEU A 65 -5.38 5.29 6.62
CA LEU A 65 -5.95 6.59 6.96
C LEU A 65 -5.56 7.67 5.93
N ALA A 66 -6.43 8.65 5.74
CA ALA A 66 -6.14 9.91 5.08
C ALA A 66 -6.40 11.06 6.05
N TYR A 67 -5.35 11.84 6.33
CA TYR A 67 -5.40 13.04 7.13
C TYR A 67 -5.29 14.28 6.25
N ASN A 68 -6.34 15.09 6.21
CA ASN A 68 -6.33 16.39 5.54
C ASN A 68 -5.77 17.46 6.50
N ALA A 69 -4.54 17.92 6.22
CA ALA A 69 -3.81 18.89 7.03
C ALA A 69 -4.38 20.32 6.96
N ALA A 70 -5.16 20.65 5.93
CA ALA A 70 -5.85 21.95 5.84
C ALA A 70 -7.09 21.99 6.73
N GLU A 71 -7.82 20.87 6.83
CA GLU A 71 -9.06 20.77 7.61
C GLU A 71 -8.86 20.19 9.01
N ASN A 72 -7.68 19.63 9.29
CA ASN A 72 -7.38 18.86 10.50
C ASN A 72 -8.37 17.70 10.74
N LYS A 73 -8.67 16.95 9.68
CA LYS A 73 -9.61 15.81 9.72
C LYS A 73 -8.95 14.53 9.23
N THR A 74 -9.26 13.42 9.89
CA THR A 74 -8.87 12.08 9.45
C THR A 74 -10.10 11.31 8.96
N SER A 75 -9.94 10.55 7.89
CA SER A 75 -10.90 9.54 7.41
C SER A 75 -10.18 8.22 7.14
N VAL A 76 -10.91 7.10 7.21
CA VAL A 76 -10.39 5.79 6.79
C VAL A 76 -10.68 5.62 5.30
N LEU A 77 -9.65 5.33 4.50
CA LEU A 77 -9.78 5.03 3.07
C LEU A 77 -10.02 3.53 2.82
N LEU A 78 -9.32 2.67 3.56
CA LEU A 78 -9.39 1.23 3.40
C LEU A 78 -9.12 0.56 4.75
N SER A 79 -9.81 -0.55 5.01
CA SER A 79 -9.55 -1.44 6.14
C SER A 79 -9.30 -2.84 5.61
N GLU A 80 -8.20 -3.44 6.03
CA GLU A 80 -7.87 -4.86 5.83
C GLU A 80 -8.02 -5.57 7.18
N GLU A 81 -8.62 -6.75 7.17
CA GLU A 81 -8.78 -7.57 8.37
C GLU A 81 -8.66 -9.05 7.99
N ASP A 82 -7.86 -9.78 8.75
CA ASP A 82 -7.66 -11.21 8.56
C ASP A 82 -7.70 -11.94 9.91
N LYS A 83 -7.99 -13.25 9.89
CA LYS A 83 -8.02 -14.06 11.12
C LYS A 83 -6.62 -14.37 11.65
N ALA A 84 -5.64 -14.47 10.77
CA ALA A 84 -4.25 -14.73 11.08
C ALA A 84 -3.48 -13.42 11.26
N TYR A 85 -3.17 -12.72 10.17
CA TYR A 85 -2.43 -11.46 10.16
C TYR A 85 -2.63 -10.71 8.84
N VAL A 86 -2.31 -9.42 8.83
CA VAL A 86 -2.31 -8.58 7.63
C VAL A 86 -0.88 -8.18 7.30
N ASP A 87 -0.44 -8.47 6.08
CA ASP A 87 0.87 -8.05 5.61
C ASP A 87 0.97 -6.55 5.37
N VAL A 88 2.04 -5.94 5.89
CA VAL A 88 2.41 -4.55 5.61
C VAL A 88 3.34 -4.54 4.40
N THR A 89 2.92 -3.87 3.33
CA THR A 89 3.70 -3.76 2.09
C THR A 89 4.06 -2.31 1.77
N ASP A 90 5.05 -2.14 0.88
CA ASP A 90 5.44 -0.87 0.29
C ASP A 90 4.72 -0.61 -1.06
N ASN A 91 3.63 -1.34 -1.33
CA ASN A 91 2.99 -1.37 -2.66
C ASN A 91 2.03 -0.22 -2.91
N LEU A 92 1.64 0.54 -1.87
CA LEU A 92 0.73 1.68 -1.99
C LEU A 92 1.27 2.67 -3.03
N THR A 93 0.48 2.92 -4.08
CA THR A 93 0.87 3.83 -5.15
C THR A 93 -0.27 4.79 -5.48
N PHE A 94 -0.15 6.05 -5.07
CA PHE A 94 -1.09 7.11 -5.46
C PHE A 94 -0.88 7.55 -6.91
N LEU A 95 -1.97 7.59 -7.68
CA LEU A 95 -2.03 8.07 -9.05
C LEU A 95 -2.31 9.58 -9.09
N LYS A 96 -2.16 10.21 -10.27
CA LYS A 96 -2.34 11.67 -10.42
C LYS A 96 -3.69 12.20 -9.95
N ASP A 97 -4.76 11.41 -10.09
CA ASP A 97 -6.11 11.75 -9.65
C ASP A 97 -6.38 11.42 -8.17
N ASN A 98 -5.33 11.04 -7.41
CA ASN A 98 -5.36 10.53 -6.04
C ASN A 98 -6.10 9.20 -5.84
N SER A 99 -6.56 8.54 -6.90
CA SER A 99 -6.85 7.11 -6.83
C SER A 99 -5.57 6.35 -6.48
N PHE A 100 -5.65 5.13 -5.97
CA PHE A 100 -4.48 4.41 -5.51
C PHE A 100 -4.53 2.93 -5.83
N ILE A 101 -3.34 2.38 -6.07
CA ILE A 101 -3.11 0.95 -6.22
C ILE A 101 -2.72 0.38 -4.86
N TRP A 102 -3.28 -0.79 -4.54
CA TRP A 102 -3.07 -1.49 -3.28
C TRP A 102 -3.03 -3.01 -3.55
N THR A 103 -2.21 -3.75 -2.80
CA THR A 103 -2.21 -5.21 -2.83
C THR A 103 -2.87 -5.77 -1.58
N SER A 104 -3.72 -6.78 -1.73
CA SER A 104 -4.50 -7.35 -0.62
C SER A 104 -4.76 -8.83 -0.86
N GLU A 105 -4.87 -9.59 0.23
CA GLU A 105 -5.25 -11.00 0.23
C GLU A 105 -6.76 -11.21 0.45
N LYS A 106 -7.57 -10.16 0.38
CA LYS A 106 -8.99 -10.19 0.77
C LYS A 106 -9.88 -11.19 0.01
N ASP A 107 -9.44 -11.71 -1.13
CA ASP A 107 -10.15 -12.75 -1.86
C ASP A 107 -9.57 -14.17 -1.66
N GLY A 108 -8.60 -14.30 -0.76
CA GLY A 108 -7.87 -15.53 -0.44
C GLY A 108 -6.50 -15.65 -1.11
N TYR A 109 -6.13 -14.74 -2.02
CA TYR A 109 -4.80 -14.66 -2.63
C TYR A 109 -4.35 -13.21 -2.74
N ASN A 110 -3.05 -12.94 -2.63
CA ASN A 110 -2.55 -11.59 -2.81
C ASN A 110 -2.78 -11.09 -4.24
N HIS A 111 -3.60 -10.07 -4.42
CA HIS A 111 -3.94 -9.47 -5.71
C HIS A 111 -3.81 -7.95 -5.69
N ILE A 112 -3.73 -7.36 -6.88
CA ILE A 112 -3.64 -5.92 -7.09
C ILE A 112 -5.03 -5.34 -7.30
N TYR A 113 -5.34 -4.28 -6.56
CA TYR A 113 -6.60 -3.57 -6.58
C TYR A 113 -6.36 -2.09 -6.87
N HIS A 114 -7.36 -1.47 -7.49
CA HIS A 114 -7.42 -0.03 -7.75
C HIS A 114 -8.60 0.57 -7.02
N TYR A 115 -8.34 1.54 -6.17
CA TYR A 115 -9.33 2.25 -5.37
C TYR A 115 -9.37 3.71 -5.77
N SER A 116 -10.55 4.31 -5.67
CA SER A 116 -10.72 5.76 -5.80
C SER A 116 -10.04 6.51 -4.66
N LYS A 117 -9.86 7.82 -4.83
CA LYS A 117 -9.32 8.71 -3.80
C LYS A 117 -10.08 8.67 -2.47
N ASP A 118 -11.36 8.29 -2.50
CA ASP A 118 -12.26 8.23 -1.35
C ASP A 118 -12.37 6.81 -0.78
N GLY A 119 -11.51 5.87 -1.22
CA GLY A 119 -11.46 4.51 -0.70
C GLY A 119 -12.43 3.52 -1.34
N LYS A 120 -13.29 3.97 -2.26
CA LYS A 120 -14.18 3.05 -2.99
C LYS A 120 -13.41 2.20 -4.00
N LEU A 121 -13.60 0.89 -3.99
CA LEU A 121 -13.02 -0.02 -4.98
C LEU A 121 -13.50 0.33 -6.39
N ILE A 122 -12.54 0.58 -7.30
CA ILE A 122 -12.79 0.80 -8.73
C ILE A 122 -12.66 -0.52 -9.49
N ASN A 123 -11.57 -1.25 -9.25
CA ASN A 123 -11.29 -2.48 -9.99
C ASN A 123 -10.41 -3.44 -9.18
N GLN A 124 -10.69 -4.74 -9.30
CA GLN A 124 -9.74 -5.79 -8.96
C GLN A 124 -8.94 -6.13 -10.23
N ILE A 125 -7.68 -5.69 -10.28
CA ILE A 125 -6.86 -5.69 -11.49
C ILE A 125 -6.39 -7.11 -11.81
N THR A 126 -5.94 -7.85 -10.79
CA THR A 126 -5.57 -9.26 -10.89
C THR A 126 -6.53 -10.13 -10.10
N LYS A 127 -6.74 -11.36 -10.56
CA LYS A 127 -7.65 -12.33 -9.95
C LYS A 127 -7.33 -13.74 -10.42
N GLY A 128 -7.62 -14.73 -9.58
CA GLY A 128 -7.44 -16.15 -9.87
C GLY A 128 -6.89 -16.88 -8.65
N ALA A 129 -6.75 -18.20 -8.77
CA ALA A 129 -6.22 -19.07 -7.71
C ALA A 129 -4.69 -19.07 -7.71
N TRP A 130 -4.09 -17.90 -7.52
CA TRP A 130 -2.65 -17.64 -7.56
C TRP A 130 -2.35 -16.28 -6.94
N GLU A 131 -1.10 -16.05 -6.55
CA GLU A 131 -0.68 -14.82 -5.85
C GLU A 131 0.20 -13.92 -6.71
N VAL A 132 0.07 -12.61 -6.47
CA VAL A 132 1.09 -11.61 -6.74
C VAL A 132 2.13 -11.70 -5.62
N THR A 133 3.38 -11.95 -6.01
CA THR A 133 4.48 -12.16 -5.07
C THR A 133 5.38 -10.94 -4.92
N ASN A 134 5.36 -10.04 -5.92
CA ASN A 134 6.03 -8.76 -5.83
C ASN A 134 5.32 -7.73 -6.73
N TYR A 135 5.18 -6.49 -6.26
CA TYR A 135 4.67 -5.38 -7.06
C TYR A 135 5.83 -4.44 -7.39
N TYR A 136 6.15 -4.29 -8.68
CA TYR A 136 7.29 -3.50 -9.12
C TYR A 136 6.97 -2.03 -9.36
N GLY A 137 5.69 -1.69 -9.53
CA GLY A 137 5.25 -0.31 -9.73
C GLY A 137 4.34 -0.10 -10.93
N PHE A 138 3.98 1.16 -11.11
CA PHE A 138 3.05 1.62 -12.14
C PHE A 138 3.74 2.61 -13.10
N ASN A 139 3.72 2.29 -14.39
CA ASN A 139 4.10 3.22 -15.45
C ASN A 139 2.91 4.07 -15.86
N GLU A 140 2.95 5.34 -15.49
CA GLU A 140 1.85 6.26 -15.71
C GLU A 140 1.55 6.53 -17.19
N LYS A 141 2.59 6.74 -18.01
CA LYS A 141 2.45 7.05 -19.45
C LYS A 141 1.77 5.89 -20.18
N ALA A 142 2.17 4.66 -19.86
CA ALA A 142 1.61 3.46 -20.45
C ALA A 142 0.31 3.00 -19.78
N LYS A 143 -0.01 3.51 -18.58
CA LYS A 143 -1.06 2.98 -17.69
C LYS A 143 -0.91 1.48 -17.44
N THR A 144 0.33 1.04 -17.23
CA THR A 144 0.70 -0.38 -17.09
C THR A 144 1.32 -0.62 -15.72
N ILE A 145 0.88 -1.67 -15.05
CA ILE A 145 1.44 -2.20 -13.82
C ILE A 145 2.39 -3.34 -14.16
N PHE A 146 3.51 -3.41 -13.45
CA PHE A 146 4.47 -4.50 -13.52
C PHE A 146 4.49 -5.23 -12.19
N TYR A 147 4.42 -6.56 -12.23
CA TYR A 147 4.35 -7.38 -11.02
C TYR A 147 4.95 -8.78 -11.27
N GLN A 148 5.29 -9.47 -10.19
CA GLN A 148 5.71 -10.85 -10.18
C GLN A 148 4.57 -11.73 -9.67
N SER A 149 4.40 -12.92 -10.25
CA SER A 149 3.33 -13.84 -9.84
C SER A 149 3.70 -15.32 -10.03
N VAL A 150 2.95 -16.17 -9.32
CA VAL A 150 2.96 -17.63 -9.41
C VAL A 150 1.84 -18.19 -10.29
N GLU A 151 1.16 -17.36 -11.08
CA GLU A 151 0.05 -17.79 -11.95
C GLU A 151 0.43 -18.92 -12.93
N ASN A 152 1.71 -19.02 -13.30
CA ASN A 152 2.26 -20.09 -14.14
C ASN A 152 2.85 -21.27 -13.34
N GLY A 153 2.42 -21.45 -12.08
CA GLY A 153 2.83 -22.54 -11.20
C GLY A 153 3.56 -22.06 -9.95
N SER A 154 3.31 -22.74 -8.82
CA SER A 154 3.81 -22.34 -7.48
C SER A 154 5.34 -22.33 -7.34
N ILE A 155 6.05 -23.10 -8.17
CA ILE A 155 7.52 -23.14 -8.21
C ILE A 155 8.15 -22.02 -9.05
N ASN A 156 7.33 -21.29 -9.83
CA ASN A 156 7.79 -20.24 -10.73
C ASN A 156 7.55 -18.86 -10.13
N ARG A 157 8.36 -17.88 -10.53
CA ARG A 157 8.13 -16.46 -10.27
C ARG A 157 8.32 -15.70 -11.57
N ASP A 158 7.22 -15.48 -12.27
CA ASP A 158 7.24 -14.83 -13.57
C ASP A 158 6.88 -13.36 -13.45
N VAL A 159 7.45 -12.55 -14.34
CA VAL A 159 7.14 -11.12 -14.41
C VAL A 159 6.04 -10.90 -15.43
N TYR A 160 5.04 -10.14 -15.03
CA TYR A 160 3.89 -9.80 -15.84
C TYR A 160 3.74 -8.28 -15.95
N SER A 161 3.09 -7.88 -17.04
CA SER A 161 2.53 -6.55 -17.18
C SER A 161 1.03 -6.63 -17.39
N ILE A 162 0.29 -5.67 -16.84
CA ILE A 162 -1.16 -5.57 -17.01
C ILE A 162 -1.59 -4.10 -17.05
N LYS A 163 -2.61 -3.75 -17.84
CA LYS A 163 -3.16 -2.39 -17.81
C LYS A 163 -3.93 -2.15 -16.52
N LEU A 164 -4.01 -0.87 -16.08
CA LEU A 164 -4.75 -0.47 -14.87
C LEU A 164 -6.22 -0.94 -14.87
N ASN A 165 -6.83 -1.11 -16.05
CA ASN A 165 -8.19 -1.62 -16.20
C ASN A 165 -8.29 -3.16 -16.14
N GLY A 166 -7.21 -3.88 -15.82
CA GLY A 166 -7.15 -5.34 -15.75
C GLY A 166 -7.07 -6.06 -17.10
N ARG A 167 -6.87 -5.33 -18.22
CA ARG A 167 -6.79 -5.91 -19.57
C ARG A 167 -5.36 -6.01 -20.09
N SER A 168 -5.19 -6.73 -21.19
CA SER A 168 -3.93 -6.87 -21.92
C SER A 168 -2.78 -7.38 -21.04
N LYS A 169 -3.09 -8.35 -20.16
CA LYS A 169 -2.10 -9.05 -19.35
C LYS A 169 -1.10 -9.77 -20.26
N THR A 170 0.19 -9.58 -20.02
CA THR A 170 1.28 -10.17 -20.81
C THR A 170 2.36 -10.70 -19.87
N ARG A 171 2.76 -11.97 -20.02
CA ARG A 171 3.95 -12.54 -19.38
C ARG A 171 5.19 -11.99 -20.10
N LEU A 172 6.13 -11.43 -19.35
CA LEU A 172 7.36 -10.82 -19.88
C LEU A 172 8.55 -11.77 -19.84
N THR A 173 8.53 -12.75 -18.94
CA THR A 173 9.57 -13.76 -18.79
C THR A 173 9.29 -14.97 -19.69
N GLN A 174 10.36 -15.59 -20.18
CA GLN A 174 10.26 -16.75 -21.09
C GLN A 174 10.60 -18.04 -20.36
N ASP A 175 11.71 -18.03 -19.60
CA ASP A 175 12.23 -19.20 -18.91
C ASP A 175 11.47 -19.52 -17.61
N GLU A 176 11.47 -20.80 -17.23
CA GLU A 176 10.96 -21.27 -15.94
C GLU A 176 11.90 -20.90 -14.78
N GLY A 177 11.38 -20.94 -13.55
CA GLY A 177 12.11 -20.59 -12.34
C GLY A 177 11.79 -19.19 -11.81
N THR A 178 12.78 -18.56 -11.15
CA THR A 178 12.59 -17.30 -10.45
C THR A 178 13.17 -16.13 -11.24
N ASN A 179 12.28 -15.29 -11.76
CA ASN A 179 12.63 -14.14 -12.57
C ASN A 179 12.26 -12.83 -11.87
N GLY A 180 13.16 -11.85 -11.88
CA GLY A 180 12.95 -10.53 -11.26
C GLY A 180 12.89 -9.41 -12.30
N LEU A 181 12.33 -8.27 -11.90
CA LEU A 181 12.43 -7.01 -12.63
C LEU A 181 12.92 -5.91 -11.69
N ILE A 182 13.80 -5.04 -12.19
CA ILE A 182 14.11 -3.77 -11.54
C ILE A 182 13.51 -2.68 -12.41
N LEU A 183 12.52 -1.97 -11.87
CA LEU A 183 11.97 -0.79 -12.54
C LEU A 183 12.84 0.41 -12.17
N VAL A 184 13.59 0.93 -13.14
CA VAL A 184 14.40 2.14 -12.93
C VAL A 184 13.48 3.36 -13.08
N PRO A 185 13.25 4.17 -12.02
CA PRO A 185 12.51 5.40 -12.16
C PRO A 185 13.31 6.36 -13.04
N ILE A 186 12.69 6.83 -14.12
CA ILE A 186 13.29 7.88 -14.94
C ILE A 186 13.17 9.18 -14.13
N PHE A 187 14.22 9.53 -13.39
CA PHE A 187 14.34 10.82 -12.73
C PHE A 187 14.34 11.91 -13.81
N HIS A 188 13.23 12.62 -13.98
CA HIS A 188 13.26 13.91 -14.63
C HIS A 188 13.80 14.89 -13.59
N ILE A 189 15.09 15.20 -13.71
CA ILE A 189 15.68 16.36 -13.03
C ILE A 189 14.95 17.58 -13.61
N LEU A 190 14.20 18.29 -12.76
CA LEU A 190 13.72 19.64 -13.04
C LEU A 190 14.78 20.64 -12.57
#